data_AF-A0A7S3J9D2-F1
#
_entry.id   AF-A0A7S3J9D2-F1
#
_cell.length_a   1.000
_cell.length_b   1.000
_cell.length_c   1.000
_cell.angle_alpha   90.00
_cell.angle_beta   90.00
_cell.angle_gamma   90.00
#
_symmetry.space_group_name_H-M   'P 1'
#
loop_
_entity.id
_entity.type
_entity.pdbx_description
1 polymer ?
#
loop_
_entity_poly.entity_id
_entity_poly.type
_entity_poly.pdbx_seq_one_letter_code
_entity_poly.pdbx_strand_id
1 'polypeptide(L)'
;ETMTTAHKPTWHSAKGGAGQGGNQMVTPTRQYSSKDLPGHLVLKTRAHEQGLGGNPDVFKRELIEREREYLSKKNKTGDTKQIEGDMFKMPKKREIKGFEKKIDEFNFRVKG
;
A
#
# COMPACT_ATOMS: atom_id res chain seq x y z
N GLU A 1 -10.41 -30.29 43.19
CA GLU A 1 -10.71 -30.14 41.75
C GLU A 1 -9.87 -29.00 41.20
N THR A 2 -9.17 -29.20 40.09
CA THR A 2 -8.26 -28.19 39.51
C THR A 2 -8.99 -27.33 38.48
N MET A 3 -8.81 -26.02 38.56
CA MET A 3 -9.41 -25.04 37.64
C MET A 3 -8.87 -25.28 36.22
N THR A 4 -9.75 -25.68 35.28
CA THR A 4 -9.37 -25.90 33.89
C THR A 4 -9.50 -24.58 33.12
N THR A 5 -8.36 -24.01 32.70
CA THR A 5 -8.32 -22.74 31.97
C THR A 5 -8.66 -22.96 30.50
N ALA A 6 -9.93 -22.75 30.11
CA ALA A 6 -10.37 -22.84 28.72
C ALA A 6 -9.77 -21.74 27.83
N HIS A 7 -9.42 -20.60 28.41
CA HIS A 7 -8.79 -19.48 27.69
C HIS A 7 -7.32 -19.78 27.41
N LYS A 8 -7.07 -20.35 26.24
CA LYS A 8 -5.72 -20.53 25.69
C LYS A 8 -5.51 -19.56 24.53
N PRO A 9 -4.37 -18.90 24.46
CA PRO A 9 -4.06 -17.98 23.37
C PRO A 9 -3.68 -18.74 22.08
N THR A 10 -3.89 -18.11 20.91
CA THR A 10 -3.75 -18.73 19.58
C THR A 10 -2.36 -18.51 18.98
N TRP A 11 -1.52 -19.55 18.90
CA TRP A 11 -0.13 -19.43 18.38
C TRP A 11 -0.01 -19.51 16.87
N HIS A 12 -1.02 -20.11 16.23
CA HIS A 12 -1.11 -20.23 14.79
C HIS A 12 -2.43 -19.61 14.35
N SER A 13 -2.37 -18.81 13.28
CA SER A 13 -3.59 -18.29 12.66
C SER A 13 -4.35 -19.41 11.95
N ALA A 14 -5.66 -19.26 11.81
CA ALA A 14 -6.47 -20.15 10.99
C ALA A 14 -6.00 -20.07 9.52
N LYS A 15 -5.79 -21.22 8.89
CA LYS A 15 -5.43 -21.31 7.46
C LYS A 15 -6.71 -21.37 6.62
N GLY A 16 -6.83 -20.51 5.62
CA GLY A 16 -7.89 -20.60 4.62
C GLY A 16 -7.74 -21.84 3.73
N GLY A 17 -8.84 -22.31 3.14
CA GLY A 17 -8.81 -23.36 2.11
C GLY A 17 -9.68 -24.60 2.36
N ALA A 18 -10.03 -24.89 3.61
CA ALA A 18 -10.85 -26.06 3.98
C ALA A 18 -12.37 -25.78 3.98
N GLY A 19 -12.78 -24.51 3.98
CA GLY A 19 -14.19 -24.08 4.00
C GLY A 19 -14.71 -23.61 2.65
N GLN A 20 -15.95 -23.10 2.63
CA GLN A 20 -16.60 -22.52 1.45
C GLN A 20 -15.71 -21.45 0.79
N GLY A 21 -15.51 -21.56 -0.52
CA GLY A 21 -14.63 -20.66 -1.28
C GLY A 21 -13.12 -20.97 -1.15
N GLY A 22 -12.77 -22.08 -0.50
CA GLY A 22 -11.40 -22.59 -0.42
C GLY A 22 -10.97 -23.46 -1.62
N ASN A 23 -9.74 -23.98 -1.57
CA ASN A 23 -9.16 -24.85 -2.60
C ASN A 23 -9.84 -26.23 -2.67
N GLN A 24 -10.41 -26.71 -1.56
CA GLN A 24 -11.19 -27.95 -1.55
C GLN A 24 -12.65 -27.62 -1.90
N MET A 25 -13.20 -28.33 -2.89
CA MET A 25 -14.62 -28.25 -3.22
C MET A 25 -15.44 -28.83 -2.06
N VAL A 26 -15.84 -27.96 -1.12
CA VAL A 26 -16.88 -28.30 -0.15
C VAL A 26 -18.17 -28.59 -0.90
N THR A 27 -18.94 -29.59 -0.47
CA THR A 27 -20.25 -29.91 -1.05
C THR A 27 -21.07 -28.63 -1.19
N PRO A 28 -21.55 -28.29 -2.40
CA PRO A 28 -22.23 -27.02 -2.64
C PRO A 28 -23.49 -26.96 -1.76
N THR A 29 -23.57 -25.94 -0.90
CA THR A 29 -24.73 -25.70 -0.05
C THR A 29 -25.69 -24.73 -0.75
N ARG A 30 -26.97 -24.80 -0.40
CA ARG A 30 -27.98 -23.81 -0.84
C ARG A 30 -28.01 -22.56 0.07
N GLN A 31 -27.04 -22.42 0.96
CA GLN A 31 -26.96 -21.29 1.89
C GLN A 31 -26.22 -20.13 1.21
N TYR A 32 -26.86 -18.96 1.14
CA TYR A 32 -26.28 -17.75 0.59
C TYR A 32 -26.54 -16.57 1.53
N SER A 33 -25.61 -15.62 1.58
CA SER A 33 -25.78 -14.37 2.31
C SER A 33 -26.53 -13.35 1.45
N SER A 34 -27.15 -12.34 2.07
CA SER A 34 -27.69 -11.18 1.35
C SER A 34 -26.61 -10.44 0.56
N LYS A 35 -25.34 -10.55 0.97
CA LYS A 35 -24.18 -9.97 0.27
C LYS A 35 -23.80 -10.72 -1.01
N ASP A 36 -24.20 -11.99 -1.13
CA ASP A 36 -23.89 -12.82 -2.30
C ASP A 36 -24.95 -12.69 -3.40
N LEU A 37 -25.99 -11.90 -3.15
CA LEU A 37 -26.99 -11.59 -4.16
C LEU A 37 -26.34 -10.82 -5.32
N PRO A 38 -26.84 -11.00 -6.56
CA PRO A 38 -26.30 -10.33 -7.74
C PRO A 38 -26.22 -8.80 -7.56
N GLY A 39 -25.00 -8.28 -7.58
CA GLY A 39 -24.71 -6.84 -7.51
C GLY A 39 -23.52 -6.50 -8.40
N HIS A 40 -23.61 -5.39 -9.13
CA HIS A 40 -22.54 -4.92 -10.04
C HIS A 40 -22.08 -5.99 -11.06
N LEU A 41 -23.02 -6.50 -11.86
CA LEU A 41 -22.77 -7.52 -12.89
C LEU A 41 -21.88 -7.05 -14.05
N VAL A 42 -21.70 -5.74 -14.20
CA VAL A 42 -20.96 -5.13 -15.32
C VAL A 42 -19.71 -4.44 -14.80
N LEU A 43 -18.55 -4.87 -15.30
CA LEU A 43 -17.27 -4.23 -15.05
C LEU A 43 -17.12 -2.99 -15.93
N LYS A 44 -16.84 -1.85 -15.31
CA LYS A 44 -16.48 -0.62 -16.04
C LYS A 44 -15.03 -0.72 -16.49
N THR A 45 -14.77 -0.52 -17.77
CA THR A 45 -13.42 -0.36 -18.31
C THR A 45 -13.01 1.11 -18.28
N ARG A 46 -11.69 1.37 -18.22
CA ARG A 46 -11.17 2.73 -18.34
C ARG A 46 -11.27 3.16 -19.80
N ALA A 47 -11.85 4.32 -20.07
CA ALA A 47 -11.86 4.90 -21.41
C ALA A 47 -10.49 5.54 -21.76
N HIS A 48 -10.20 5.71 -23.05
CA HIS A 48 -8.98 6.40 -23.51
C HIS A 48 -8.87 7.83 -22.93
N GLU A 49 -9.98 8.57 -22.93
CA GLU A 49 -10.07 9.93 -22.35
C GLU A 49 -9.85 9.96 -20.83
N GLN A 50 -10.01 8.82 -20.15
CA GLN A 50 -9.74 8.67 -18.72
C GLN A 50 -8.28 8.25 -18.46
N GLY A 51 -7.39 8.38 -19.44
CA GLY A 51 -5.96 8.11 -19.30
C GLY A 51 -5.58 6.65 -19.58
N LEU A 52 -6.38 5.90 -20.33
CA LEU A 52 -5.93 4.61 -20.85
C LEU A 52 -4.97 4.85 -22.03
N GLY A 53 -3.71 4.43 -21.89
CA GLY A 53 -2.73 4.44 -22.99
C GLY A 53 -2.05 5.79 -23.26
N GLY A 54 -1.73 6.58 -22.23
CA GLY A 54 -1.07 7.87 -22.43
C GLY A 54 0.41 7.77 -22.81
N ASN A 55 0.87 8.73 -23.61
CA ASN A 55 2.24 8.84 -24.10
C ASN A 55 3.15 9.54 -23.07
N PRO A 56 4.35 9.01 -22.77
CA PRO A 56 5.27 9.59 -21.78
C PRO A 56 5.67 11.05 -22.09
N ASP A 57 5.77 11.39 -23.38
CA ASP A 57 6.14 12.74 -23.82
C ASP A 57 5.05 13.78 -23.57
N VAL A 58 3.77 13.36 -23.62
CA VAL A 58 2.63 14.24 -23.30
C VAL A 58 2.62 14.54 -21.80
N PHE A 59 2.87 13.53 -20.96
CA PHE A 59 2.92 13.71 -19.50
C PHE A 59 4.03 14.65 -19.07
N LYS A 60 5.21 14.58 -19.71
CA LYS A 60 6.32 15.49 -19.40
C LYS A 60 5.96 16.95 -19.68
N ARG A 61 5.30 17.22 -20.81
CA ARG A 61 4.88 18.58 -21.19
C ARG A 61 3.79 19.10 -20.25
N GLU A 62 2.75 18.31 -20.02
CA GLU A 62 1.64 18.66 -19.12
C GLU A 62 2.12 18.92 -17.68
N LEU A 63 3.08 18.14 -17.19
CA LEU A 63 3.70 18.34 -15.88
C LEU A 63 4.42 19.69 -15.80
N ILE A 64 5.28 19.99 -16.77
CA ILE A 64 6.04 21.26 -16.80
C ILE A 64 5.08 22.46 -16.86
N GLU A 65 4.02 22.37 -17.65
CA GLU A 65 3.02 23.43 -17.78
C GLU A 65 2.24 23.64 -16.48
N ARG A 66 1.75 22.56 -15.85
CA ARG A 66 1.07 22.67 -14.56
C ARG A 66 1.97 23.19 -13.44
N GLU A 67 3.24 22.79 -13.42
CA GLU A 67 4.21 23.31 -12.44
C GLU A 67 4.45 24.80 -12.63
N ARG A 68 4.60 25.28 -13.87
CA ARG A 68 4.73 26.71 -14.17
C ARG A 68 3.51 27.50 -13.72
N GLU A 69 2.30 27.01 -14.02
CA GLU A 69 1.07 27.65 -13.57
C GLU A 69 0.98 27.71 -12.05
N TYR A 70 1.28 26.60 -11.37
CA TYR A 70 1.26 26.52 -9.91
C TYR A 70 2.23 27.52 -9.28
N LEU A 71 3.48 27.58 -9.76
CA LEU A 71 4.48 28.54 -9.29
C LEU A 71 4.04 29.98 -9.55
N SER A 72 3.44 30.27 -10.71
CA SER A 72 2.94 31.61 -11.03
C SER A 72 1.79 32.04 -10.11
N LYS A 73 0.88 31.12 -9.75
CA LYS A 73 -0.23 31.36 -8.81
C LYS A 73 0.30 31.61 -7.40
N LYS A 74 1.26 30.80 -6.97
CA LYS A 74 1.92 30.90 -5.66
C LYS A 74 2.69 32.20 -5.47
N ASN A 75 3.39 32.66 -6.50
CA ASN A 75 4.13 33.94 -6.45
C ASN A 75 3.18 35.16 -6.43
N LYS A 76 1.97 35.04 -6.99
CA LYS A 76 0.93 36.08 -6.94
C LYS A 76 0.26 36.21 -5.57
N THR A 77 0.20 35.12 -4.80
CA THR A 77 -0.40 35.12 -3.44
C THR A 77 0.56 35.57 -2.33
N GLY A 78 1.78 36.01 -2.65
CA GLY A 78 2.62 36.77 -1.71
C GLY A 78 3.20 35.99 -0.51
N ASP A 79 3.03 34.67 -0.42
CA ASP A 79 3.59 33.83 0.66
C ASP A 79 5.04 33.39 0.37
N THR A 80 5.86 34.27 -0.21
CA THR A 80 7.20 33.95 -0.73
C THR A 80 8.33 34.21 0.27
N LYS A 81 8.22 33.73 1.53
CA LYS A 81 9.35 33.78 2.48
C LYS A 81 9.72 32.48 3.18
N GLN A 82 9.10 31.34 2.89
CA GLN A 82 9.45 30.08 3.59
C GLN A 82 9.66 28.83 2.73
N ILE A 83 9.40 28.84 1.42
CA ILE A 83 9.21 27.56 0.70
C ILE A 83 10.45 27.08 -0.07
N GLU A 84 11.44 27.93 -0.33
CA GLU A 84 12.71 27.50 -0.95
C GLU A 84 13.49 26.51 -0.05
N GLY A 85 13.25 26.52 1.26
CA GLY A 85 13.91 25.63 2.22
C GLY A 85 13.29 24.23 2.37
N ASP A 86 12.10 23.99 1.83
CA ASP A 86 11.34 22.77 2.08
C ASP A 86 11.23 21.82 0.89
N MET A 87 11.53 22.29 -0.33
CA MET A 87 11.43 21.47 -1.56
C MET A 87 12.57 20.44 -1.74
N PHE A 88 13.67 20.54 -0.99
CA PHE A 88 14.82 19.61 -1.05
C PHE A 88 15.23 19.04 0.32
N LYS A 89 14.35 19.08 1.33
CA LYS A 89 14.60 18.37 2.60
C LYS A 89 14.40 16.88 2.39
N MET A 90 15.46 16.22 1.90
CA MET A 90 15.62 14.78 2.00
C MET A 90 15.39 14.40 3.47
N PRO A 91 14.49 13.45 3.78
CA PRO A 91 14.22 13.08 5.16
C PRO A 91 15.55 12.68 5.81
N LYS A 92 15.92 13.34 6.93
CA LYS A 92 17.13 12.99 7.68
C LYS A 92 17.12 11.47 7.88
N LYS A 93 18.19 10.80 7.44
CA LYS A 93 18.39 9.36 7.67
C LYS A 93 18.07 9.11 9.14
N ARG A 94 17.01 8.33 9.39
CA ARG A 94 16.72 7.89 10.75
C ARG A 94 17.92 7.02 11.13
N GLU A 95 18.78 7.51 12.02
CA GLU A 95 19.80 6.67 12.65
C GLU A 95 19.04 5.63 13.46
N ILE A 96 18.83 4.45 12.87
CA ILE A 96 18.36 3.29 13.59
C ILE A 96 19.57 2.83 14.42
N LYS A 97 19.71 3.40 15.62
CA LYS A 97 20.67 2.92 16.61
C LYS A 97 20.43 1.43 16.83
N GLY A 98 21.40 0.61 16.43
CA GLY A 98 21.36 -0.84 16.59
C GLY A 98 21.39 -1.67 15.31
N PHE A 99 21.37 -1.06 14.11
CA PHE A 99 21.50 -1.84 12.87
C PHE A 99 22.96 -2.25 12.56
N GLU A 100 23.94 -1.46 12.97
CA GLU A 100 25.37 -1.71 12.73
C GLU A 100 25.87 -2.96 13.46
N LYS A 101 25.46 -3.17 14.72
CA LYS A 101 25.86 -4.37 15.50
C LYS A 101 25.35 -5.68 14.88
N LYS A 102 24.25 -5.64 14.12
CA LYS A 102 23.65 -6.83 13.51
C LYS A 102 24.31 -7.19 12.18
N ILE A 103 24.89 -6.21 11.47
CA ILE A 103 25.64 -6.45 10.23
C ILE A 103 26.96 -7.16 10.55
N ASP A 104 27.63 -6.77 11.62
CA ASP A 104 28.90 -7.39 12.04
C ASP A 104 28.70 -8.85 12.52
N GLU A 105 27.63 -9.14 13.27
CA GLU A 105 27.26 -10.52 13.65
C GLU A 105 26.88 -11.39 12.43
N PHE A 106 26.20 -10.83 11.44
CA PHE A 106 25.82 -11.55 10.23
C PHE A 106 27.04 -11.86 9.35
N ASN A 107 27.96 -10.90 9.20
CA ASN A 107 29.19 -11.08 8.43
C ASN A 107 30.18 -12.06 9.12
N PHE A 108 30.17 -12.16 10.45
CA PHE A 108 30.95 -13.16 11.18
C PHE A 108 30.42 -14.58 10.94
N ARG A 109 29.09 -14.77 10.85
CA ARG A 109 28.47 -16.08 10.61
C ARG A 109 28.63 -16.59 9.17
N VAL A 110 28.81 -15.70 8.19
CA VAL A 110 28.98 -16.08 6.77
C VAL A 110 30.44 -16.42 6.43
N LYS A 111 31.40 -16.05 7.27
CA LYS A 111 32.84 -16.35 7.10
C LYS A 111 33.37 -17.47 8.00
N GLY A 112 32.50 -18.20 8.69
CA GLY A 112 32.83 -19.41 9.45
C GLY A 112 32.54 -20.68 8.65
#